data_AF-A0A2E1X161-F1
#
_entry.id   AF-A0A2E1X161-F1
#
_cell.length_a   1.000
_cell.length_b   1.000
_cell.length_c   1.000
_cell.angle_alpha   90.00
_cell.angle_beta   90.00
_cell.angle_gamma   90.00
#
_symmetry.space_group_name_H-M   'P 1'
#
loop_
_entity.id
_entity.type
_entity.pdbx_description
1 polymer ?
#
loop_
_entity_poly.entity_id
_entity_poly.type
_entity_poly.pdbx_seq_one_letter_code
_entity_poly.pdbx_strand_id
1 'polypeptide(L)'
;MTRHYYLLCATSGLLWAVIAYLIADGWGGAAFWGGFASAPLIGVVAGKIYRPVYRFPFSGRVAMSLLSLYISSTLFGLAWGITDVIQGLPGGVERNLIEVVYEAIAATFYGVTATGFVAFLWPLAHLNHWLVGRCVGHHALAGLPTGRPESLEQENQ
;
A
#
# COMPACT_ATOMS: atom_id res chain seq x y z
N MET A 1 -13.52 3.10 14.55
CA MET A 1 -12.36 3.70 13.84
C MET A 1 -11.56 2.74 12.95
N THR A 2 -11.48 1.44 13.24
CA THR A 2 -10.66 0.47 12.48
C THR A 2 -11.17 0.12 11.08
N ARG A 3 -12.49 0.01 10.86
CA ARG A 3 -13.06 -0.37 9.54
C ARG A 3 -12.76 0.65 8.43
N HIS A 4 -12.99 1.93 8.68
CA HIS A 4 -12.70 3.00 7.72
C HIS A 4 -11.21 3.07 7.33
N TYR A 5 -10.30 2.87 8.30
CA TYR A 5 -8.86 2.79 8.03
C TYR A 5 -8.54 1.68 7.03
N TYR A 6 -9.06 0.46 7.23
CA TYR A 6 -8.80 -0.66 6.33
C TYR A 6 -9.43 -0.47 4.94
N LEU A 7 -10.58 0.20 4.84
CA LEU A 7 -11.17 0.55 3.54
C LEU A 7 -10.30 1.57 2.78
N LEU A 8 -9.75 2.57 3.46
CA LEU A 8 -8.79 3.51 2.86
C LEU A 8 -7.50 2.80 2.42
N CYS A 9 -7.00 1.86 3.22
CA CYS A 9 -5.85 1.04 2.84
C CYS A 9 -6.14 0.15 1.62
N ALA A 10 -7.32 -0.47 1.57
CA ALA A 10 -7.74 -1.32 0.45
C ALA A 10 -7.88 -0.51 -0.86
N THR A 11 -8.53 0.65 -0.80
CA THR A 11 -8.69 1.55 -1.96
C THR A 11 -7.37 2.14 -2.42
N SER A 12 -6.49 2.51 -1.48
CA SER A 12 -5.11 2.90 -1.77
C SER A 12 -4.34 1.77 -2.48
N GLY A 13 -4.50 0.53 -2.03
CA GLY A 13 -3.92 -0.65 -2.71
C GLY A 13 -4.36 -0.76 -4.17
N LEU A 14 -5.65 -0.57 -4.46
CA LEU A 14 -6.16 -0.56 -5.84
C LEU A 14 -5.55 0.59 -6.67
N LEU A 15 -5.41 1.78 -6.10
CA LEU A 15 -4.74 2.91 -6.77
C LEU A 15 -3.31 2.56 -7.15
N TRP A 16 -2.57 1.87 -6.28
CA TRP A 16 -1.22 1.39 -6.58
C TRP A 16 -1.19 0.34 -7.69
N ALA A 17 -2.19 -0.55 -7.76
CA ALA A 17 -2.30 -1.50 -8.87
C ALA A 17 -2.53 -0.78 -10.21
N VAL A 18 -3.32 0.30 -10.22
CA VAL A 18 -3.50 1.14 -11.42
C VAL A 18 -2.19 1.80 -11.83
N ILE A 19 -1.41 2.34 -10.87
CA ILE A 19 -0.08 2.91 -11.16
C ILE A 19 0.84 1.84 -11.75
N ALA A 20 0.86 0.64 -11.17
CA ALA A 20 1.66 -0.48 -11.67
C ALA A 20 1.27 -0.88 -13.10
N TYR A 21 -0.03 -0.91 -13.41
CA TYR A 21 -0.53 -1.16 -14.77
C TYR A 21 -0.01 -0.14 -15.79
N LEU A 22 -0.06 1.14 -15.43
CA LEU A 22 0.42 2.23 -16.30
C LEU A 22 1.93 2.15 -16.52
N ILE A 23 2.70 1.78 -15.49
CA ILE A 23 4.16 1.59 -15.59
C ILE A 23 4.50 0.38 -16.47
N ALA A 24 3.70 -0.68 -16.43
CA ALA A 24 3.88 -1.87 -17.25
C ALA A 24 3.45 -1.69 -18.72
N ASP A 25 3.09 -0.47 -19.13
CA ASP A 25 2.69 -0.12 -20.50
C ASP A 25 1.59 -1.03 -21.08
N GLY A 26 0.68 -1.51 -20.22
CA GLY A 26 -0.42 -2.38 -20.64
C GLY A 26 -0.04 -3.82 -20.96
N TRP A 27 1.21 -4.27 -20.74
CA TRP A 27 1.67 -5.66 -20.94
C TRP A 27 1.11 -6.64 -19.89
N GLY A 28 0.03 -6.28 -19.19
CA GLY A 28 -0.49 -7.00 -18.04
C GLY A 28 -1.07 -8.38 -18.33
N GLY A 29 -1.53 -8.64 -19.56
CA GLY A 29 -2.16 -9.92 -19.92
C GLY A 29 -3.25 -10.36 -18.95
N ALA A 30 -3.58 -11.65 -18.93
CA ALA A 30 -4.54 -12.21 -17.98
C ALA A 30 -3.98 -12.37 -16.55
N ALA A 31 -2.66 -12.36 -16.38
CA ALA A 31 -2.02 -12.59 -15.08
C ALA A 31 -1.91 -11.35 -14.20
N PHE A 32 -1.92 -10.15 -14.79
CA PHE A 32 -2.04 -8.89 -14.04
C PHE A 32 -3.28 -8.88 -13.14
N TRP A 33 -4.36 -9.56 -13.53
CA TRP A 33 -5.56 -9.68 -12.71
C TRP A 33 -5.29 -10.31 -11.33
N GLY A 34 -4.29 -11.18 -11.21
CA GLY A 34 -3.87 -11.71 -9.92
C GLY A 34 -3.25 -10.67 -9.00
N GLY A 35 -2.37 -9.84 -9.54
CA GLY A 35 -1.84 -8.66 -8.84
C GLY A 35 -2.96 -7.69 -8.47
N PHE A 36 -3.86 -7.39 -9.42
CA PHE A 36 -4.97 -6.46 -9.19
C PHE A 36 -5.95 -6.95 -8.12
N ALA A 37 -6.32 -8.24 -8.16
CA ALA A 37 -7.22 -8.85 -7.17
C ALA A 37 -6.58 -8.93 -5.77
N SER A 38 -5.27 -9.08 -5.68
CA SER A 38 -4.55 -9.10 -4.39
C SER A 38 -4.22 -7.71 -3.85
N ALA A 39 -4.28 -6.66 -4.68
CA ALA A 39 -3.89 -5.30 -4.31
C ALA A 39 -4.64 -4.72 -3.08
N PRO A 40 -5.96 -4.92 -2.89
CA PRO A 40 -6.65 -4.50 -1.67
C PRO A 40 -6.06 -5.15 -0.41
N LEU A 41 -5.75 -6.44 -0.47
CA LEU A 41 -5.18 -7.19 0.65
C LEU A 41 -3.77 -6.69 0.97
N ILE A 42 -2.94 -6.48 -0.05
CA ILE A 42 -1.59 -5.90 0.09
C ILE A 42 -1.68 -4.53 0.76
N GLY A 43 -2.59 -3.67 0.30
CA GLY A 43 -2.83 -2.35 0.90
C GLY A 43 -3.21 -2.42 2.38
N VAL A 44 -4.10 -3.34 2.77
CA VAL A 44 -4.48 -3.56 4.17
C VAL A 44 -3.31 -4.04 5.02
N VAL A 45 -2.51 -4.98 4.51
CA VAL A 45 -1.32 -5.51 5.20
C VAL A 45 -0.28 -4.41 5.37
N ALA A 46 0.03 -3.68 4.31
CA ALA A 46 0.95 -2.54 4.34
C ALA A 46 0.49 -1.48 5.36
N GLY A 47 -0.80 -1.15 5.39
CA GLY A 47 -1.38 -0.25 6.37
C GLY A 47 -1.23 -0.76 7.81
N LYS A 48 -1.50 -2.04 8.07
CA LYS A 48 -1.30 -2.64 9.41
C LYS A 48 0.16 -2.53 9.87
N ILE A 49 1.11 -2.83 8.99
CA ILE A 49 2.55 -2.75 9.28
C ILE A 49 2.98 -1.30 9.50
N TYR A 50 2.44 -0.36 8.73
CA TYR A 50 2.81 1.06 8.81
C TYR A 50 2.14 1.79 10.00
N ARG A 51 1.00 1.32 10.49
CA ARG A 51 0.26 1.95 11.60
C ARG A 51 1.10 2.29 12.85
N PRO A 52 1.96 1.42 13.40
CA PRO A 52 2.81 1.78 14.54
C PRO A 52 3.83 2.88 14.21
N VAL A 53 4.22 3.02 12.94
CA VAL A 53 5.25 3.96 12.46
C VAL A 53 4.80 5.42 12.57
N TYR A 54 3.49 5.70 12.63
CA TYR A 54 3.01 7.08 12.82
C TYR A 54 3.53 7.74 14.11
N ARG A 55 3.98 6.94 15.09
CA ARG A 55 4.59 7.44 16.34
C ARG A 55 6.07 7.83 16.20
N PHE A 56 6.73 7.44 15.12
CA PHE A 56 8.16 7.66 14.92
C PHE A 56 8.47 9.10 14.46
N PRO A 57 9.72 9.57 14.61
CA PRO A 57 10.18 10.83 14.02
C PRO A 57 10.09 10.79 12.48
N PHE A 58 10.14 11.96 11.86
CA PHE A 58 9.96 12.12 10.41
C PHE A 58 10.88 11.21 9.58
N SER A 59 12.18 11.13 9.93
CA SER A 59 13.15 10.26 9.28
C SER A 59 12.74 8.79 9.30
N GLY A 60 12.21 8.30 10.44
CA GLY A 60 11.70 6.94 10.57
C GLY A 60 10.50 6.67 9.66
N ARG A 61 9.58 7.64 9.53
CA ARG A 61 8.41 7.52 8.63
C ARG A 61 8.82 7.46 7.15
N VAL A 62 9.84 8.23 6.79
CA VAL A 62 10.40 8.29 5.43
C VAL A 62 11.15 7.00 5.08
N ALA A 63 11.97 6.48 5.99
CA ALA A 63 12.63 5.18 5.80
C ALA A 63 11.61 4.03 5.69
N MET A 64 10.58 4.03 6.54
CA MET A 64 9.55 2.99 6.51
C MET A 64 8.65 3.08 5.28
N SER A 65 8.45 4.26 4.69
CA SER A 65 7.69 4.36 3.44
C SER A 65 8.46 3.72 2.29
N LEU A 66 9.79 3.85 2.27
CA LEU A 66 10.66 3.15 1.32
C LEU A 66 10.53 1.64 1.51
N LEU A 67 10.68 1.14 2.74
CA LEU A 67 10.55 -0.28 3.02
C LEU A 67 9.18 -0.83 2.60
N SER A 68 8.10 -0.09 2.91
CA SER A 68 6.75 -0.49 2.54
C SER A 68 6.54 -0.53 1.02
N LEU A 69 7.20 0.36 0.28
CA LEU A 69 7.16 0.39 -1.19
C LEU A 69 7.76 -0.91 -1.74
N TYR A 70 8.99 -1.26 -1.35
CA TYR A 70 9.65 -2.48 -1.85
C TYR A 70 8.87 -3.75 -1.48
N ILE A 71 8.40 -3.86 -0.23
CA ILE A 71 7.64 -5.04 0.21
C ILE A 71 6.34 -5.15 -0.58
N SER A 72 5.57 -4.06 -0.71
CA SER A 72 4.28 -4.09 -1.41
C SER A 72 4.44 -4.37 -2.90
N SER A 73 5.43 -3.75 -3.55
CA SER A 73 5.75 -4.01 -4.96
C SER A 73 6.19 -5.45 -5.19
N THR A 74 7.01 -6.02 -4.30
CA THR A 74 7.42 -7.43 -4.39
C THR A 74 6.23 -8.37 -4.22
N LEU A 75 5.34 -8.11 -3.25
CA LEU A 75 4.12 -8.91 -3.05
C LEU A 75 3.18 -8.82 -4.26
N PHE A 76 3.06 -7.64 -4.87
CA PHE A 76 2.26 -7.45 -6.07
C PHE A 76 2.84 -8.23 -7.26
N GLY A 77 4.16 -8.12 -7.49
CA GLY A 77 4.85 -8.89 -8.53
C GLY A 77 4.77 -10.40 -8.31
N LEU A 78 4.83 -10.85 -7.05
CA LEU A 78 4.66 -12.25 -6.71
C LEU A 78 3.24 -12.75 -7.02
N ALA A 79 2.21 -11.98 -6.66
CA ALA A 79 0.83 -12.35 -6.95
C ALA A 79 0.54 -12.40 -8.46
N TRP A 80 1.13 -11.48 -9.23
CA TRP A 80 1.13 -11.55 -10.69
C TRP A 80 1.80 -12.84 -11.18
N GLY A 81 3.06 -13.10 -10.79
CA GLY A 81 3.81 -14.27 -11.26
C GLY A 81 3.19 -15.62 -10.87
N ILE A 82 2.56 -15.72 -9.70
CA ILE A 82 1.78 -16.90 -9.31
C ILE A 82 0.60 -17.12 -10.27
N THR A 83 -0.04 -16.04 -10.71
CA THR A 83 -1.17 -16.12 -11.63
C THR A 83 -0.71 -16.54 -13.02
N ASP A 84 0.47 -16.09 -13.47
CA ASP A 84 1.10 -16.60 -14.70
C ASP A 84 1.33 -18.12 -14.61
N VAL A 85 1.81 -18.63 -13.46
CA VAL A 85 2.01 -20.08 -13.26
C VAL A 85 0.69 -20.84 -13.32
N ILE A 86 -0.37 -20.32 -12.69
CA ILE A 86 -1.68 -20.96 -12.67
C ILE A 86 -2.34 -20.97 -14.05
N GLN A 87 -2.22 -19.87 -14.80
CA GLN A 87 -2.81 -19.74 -16.14
C GLN A 87 -2.00 -20.50 -17.20
N GLY A 88 -0.75 -20.83 -16.90
CA GLY A 88 0.17 -21.52 -17.80
C GLY A 88 0.78 -20.56 -18.81
N LEU A 89 2.07 -20.71 -19.07
CA LEU A 89 2.75 -19.94 -20.10
C LEU A 89 2.40 -20.48 -21.50
N PRO A 90 2.33 -19.60 -22.52
CA PRO A 90 2.27 -20.03 -23.91
C PRO A 90 3.43 -20.98 -24.22
N GLY A 91 3.13 -22.20 -24.66
CA GLY A 91 4.13 -23.23 -24.99
C GLY A 91 4.35 -24.32 -23.93
N GLY A 92 3.59 -24.34 -22.83
CA GLY A 92 3.58 -25.47 -21.88
C GLY A 92 4.84 -25.58 -21.02
N VAL A 93 5.60 -24.49 -20.91
CA VAL A 93 6.78 -24.43 -20.03
C VAL A 93 6.32 -24.40 -18.58
N GLU A 94 6.69 -25.41 -17.79
CA GLU A 94 6.47 -25.41 -16.35
C GLU A 94 7.41 -24.40 -15.69
N ARG A 95 6.86 -23.49 -14.89
CA ARG A 95 7.63 -22.59 -14.04
C ARG A 95 7.67 -23.11 -12.61
N ASN A 96 8.86 -23.10 -12.02
CA ASN A 96 9.01 -23.43 -10.62
C ASN A 96 8.58 -22.24 -9.73
N LEU A 97 7.85 -22.48 -8.65
CA LEU A 97 7.46 -21.45 -7.68
C LEU A 97 8.66 -20.68 -7.11
N ILE A 98 9.81 -21.33 -6.95
CA ILE A 98 11.04 -20.70 -6.47
C ILE A 98 11.53 -19.65 -7.48
N GLU A 99 11.47 -19.94 -8.78
CA GLU A 99 11.86 -19.00 -9.84
C GLU A 99 10.97 -17.77 -9.83
N VAL A 100 9.66 -17.95 -9.64
CA VAL A 100 8.67 -16.87 -9.55
C VAL A 100 8.98 -15.91 -8.39
N VAL A 101 9.41 -16.46 -7.25
CA VAL A 101 9.83 -15.63 -6.10
C VAL A 101 11.07 -14.81 -6.44
N TYR A 102 12.11 -15.45 -6.99
CA TYR A 102 13.34 -14.73 -7.36
C TYR A 102 13.10 -13.69 -8.44
N GLU A 103 12.27 -14.01 -9.44
CA GLU A 103 11.88 -13.10 -10.50
C GLU A 103 11.10 -11.91 -9.95
N ALA A 104 10.13 -12.11 -9.05
CA ALA A 104 9.39 -11.01 -8.43
C ALA A 104 10.30 -10.07 -7.63
N ILE A 105 11.27 -10.62 -6.88
CA ILE A 105 12.26 -9.83 -6.14
C ILE A 105 13.14 -9.07 -7.13
N ALA A 106 13.77 -9.76 -8.08
CA ALA A 106 14.69 -9.17 -9.04
C ALA A 106 13.99 -8.09 -9.91
N ALA A 107 12.79 -8.38 -10.40
CA ALA A 107 11.97 -7.45 -11.17
C ALA A 107 11.57 -6.22 -10.34
N THR A 108 11.29 -6.39 -9.04
CA THR A 108 10.99 -5.24 -8.17
C THR A 108 12.23 -4.37 -7.97
N PHE A 109 13.39 -4.96 -7.66
CA PHE A 109 14.62 -4.20 -7.48
C PHE A 109 15.07 -3.51 -8.77
N TYR A 110 15.03 -4.22 -9.90
CA TYR A 110 15.35 -3.64 -11.20
C TYR A 110 14.33 -2.57 -11.59
N GLY A 111 13.04 -2.91 -11.54
CA GLY A 111 11.93 -2.05 -11.95
C GLY A 111 11.74 -0.82 -11.09
N VAL A 112 12.09 -0.85 -9.79
CA VAL A 112 11.99 0.32 -8.90
C VAL A 112 13.32 1.10 -8.83
N THR A 113 14.46 0.40 -8.67
CA THR A 113 15.75 1.06 -8.45
C THR A 113 16.46 1.39 -9.74
N ALA A 114 16.66 0.40 -10.63
CA ALA A 114 17.51 0.57 -11.81
C ALA A 114 16.87 1.50 -12.85
N THR A 115 15.55 1.51 -12.95
CA THR A 115 14.78 2.47 -13.78
C THR A 115 14.76 3.88 -13.20
N GLY A 116 15.15 4.07 -11.93
CA GLY A 116 15.06 5.33 -11.22
C GLY A 116 13.66 5.68 -10.69
N PHE A 117 12.65 4.82 -10.86
CA PHE A 117 11.29 5.10 -10.38
C PHE A 117 11.22 5.32 -8.86
N VAL A 118 12.17 4.78 -8.10
CA VAL A 118 12.30 5.03 -6.65
C VAL A 118 12.26 6.52 -6.31
N ALA A 119 12.83 7.41 -7.16
CA ALA A 119 12.84 8.85 -6.92
C ALA A 119 11.44 9.47 -6.91
N PHE A 120 10.49 8.89 -7.63
CA PHE A 120 9.11 9.36 -7.72
C PHE A 120 8.16 8.54 -6.83
N LEU A 121 8.29 7.21 -6.84
CA LEU A 121 7.41 6.31 -6.10
C LEU A 121 7.62 6.43 -4.59
N TRP A 122 8.83 6.74 -4.13
CA TRP A 122 9.09 6.85 -2.69
C TRP A 122 8.43 8.07 -2.02
N PRO A 123 8.57 9.31 -2.55
CA PRO A 123 7.79 10.45 -2.06
C PRO A 123 6.29 10.19 -2.13
N LEU A 124 5.82 9.55 -3.20
CA LEU A 124 4.40 9.21 -3.37
C LEU A 124 3.92 8.19 -2.33
N ALA A 125 4.73 7.16 -2.02
CA ALA A 125 4.44 6.21 -0.94
C ALA A 125 4.39 6.88 0.42
N HIS A 126 5.29 7.83 0.69
CA HIS A 126 5.27 8.63 1.91
C HIS A 126 3.98 9.47 2.01
N LEU A 127 3.64 10.18 0.93
CA LEU A 127 2.43 11.00 0.86
C LEU A 127 1.16 10.15 1.04
N ASN A 128 1.12 8.97 0.43
CA ASN A 128 0.01 8.03 0.56
C ASN A 128 -0.23 7.62 2.03
N HIS A 129 0.82 7.20 2.74
CA HIS A 129 0.69 6.87 4.16
C HIS A 129 0.29 8.09 4.98
N TRP A 130 0.85 9.27 4.70
CA TRP A 130 0.46 10.50 5.37
C TRP A 130 -1.03 10.84 5.17
N LEU A 131 -1.55 10.73 3.94
CA LEU A 131 -2.96 10.96 3.61
C LEU A 131 -3.87 9.98 4.34
N VAL A 132 -3.57 8.69 4.29
CA VAL A 132 -4.34 7.65 5.00
C VAL A 132 -4.36 7.92 6.51
N GLY A 133 -3.23 8.34 7.09
CA GLY A 133 -3.15 8.74 8.50
C GLY A 133 -4.01 9.97 8.83
N ARG A 134 -3.99 11.01 7.98
CA ARG A 134 -4.77 12.25 8.16
C ARG A 134 -6.28 12.02 8.05
N CYS A 135 -6.73 11.28 7.04
CA CYS A 135 -8.16 11.01 6.84
C CYS A 135 -8.79 10.29 8.04
N VAL A 136 -8.04 9.41 8.70
CA VAL A 136 -8.52 8.75 9.92
C VAL A 136 -8.53 9.67 11.14
N GLY A 137 -7.58 10.60 11.24
CA GLY A 137 -7.55 11.62 12.29
C GLY A 137 -8.73 12.61 12.23
N HIS A 138 -9.14 13.03 11.02
CA HIS A 138 -10.27 13.96 10.83
C HIS A 138 -11.62 13.34 11.26
N HIS A 139 -11.85 12.06 10.99
CA HIS A 139 -13.06 11.38 11.43
C HIS A 139 -13.13 11.13 12.95
N ALA A 140 -11.98 11.15 13.65
CA ALA A 140 -11.96 11.04 15.11
C ALA A 140 -12.44 12.34 15.80
N LEU A 141 -12.20 13.50 15.18
CA LEU A 141 -12.60 14.81 15.70
C LEU A 141 -14.07 15.18 15.38
N ALA A 142 -14.62 14.64 14.30
CA ALA A 142 -16.03 14.86 13.90
C ALA A 142 -17.05 14.10 14.77
N GLY A 143 -16.61 13.20 15.65
CA GLY A 143 -17.46 12.42 16.56
C GLY A 143 -17.48 12.91 18.00
N LEU A 144 -16.78 14.01 18.32
CA LEU A 144 -16.86 14.62 19.65
C LEU A 144 -18.07 15.56 19.67
N PRO A 145 -19.06 15.34 20.55
CA PRO A 145 -20.06 16.36 20.81
C PRO A 145 -19.30 17.59 21.29
N THR A 146 -19.55 18.73 20.64
CA THR A 146 -19.13 20.05 21.10
C THR A 146 -19.88 20.36 22.39
N GLY A 147 -19.51 19.68 23.48
CA GLY A 147 -19.88 20.02 24.84
C GLY A 147 -19.20 21.34 25.15
N ARG A 148 -19.96 22.42 24.99
CA ARG A 148 -19.66 23.75 25.50
C ARG A 148 -19.25 23.60 26.97
N PRO A 149 -18.17 24.23 27.46
CA PRO A 149 -17.96 24.33 28.89
C PRO A 149 -19.06 25.24 29.43
N GLU A 150 -20.14 24.66 29.94
CA GLU A 150 -21.08 25.38 30.80
C GLU A 150 -20.34 25.70 32.11
N SER A 151 -19.87 26.95 32.16
CA SER A 151 -19.92 27.82 33.34
C SER A 151 -19.78 27.14 34.71
N LEU A 152 -18.54 27.09 35.19
CA LEU A 152 -18.20 27.03 36.62
C LEU A 152 -18.56 28.34 37.35
N GLU A 153 -19.81 28.82 37.21
CA GLU A 153 -20.19 30.17 37.68
C GLU A 153 -21.54 30.21 38.43
N GLN A 154 -21.99 29.10 39.00
CA GLN A 154 -23.24 29.08 39.78
C GLN A 154 -23.21 28.30 41.12
N GLU A 155 -22.05 27.91 41.64
CA GLU A 155 -21.97 27.31 42.99
C GLU A 155 -21.29 28.24 44.00
N ASN A 156 -21.79 29.48 44.08
CA ASN A 156 -21.48 30.40 45.17
C ASN A 156 -22.59 31.45 45.37
N GLN A 157 -23.85 30.99 45.42
CA GLN A 157 -25.01 31.75 45.89
C GLN A 157 -25.87 30.90 46.80
#